data_AF-X1NTU0-F1
#
_entry.id   AF-X1NTU0-F1
#
_cell.length_a   1.000
_cell.length_b   1.000
_cell.length_c   1.000
_cell.angle_alpha   90.00
_cell.angle_beta   90.00
_cell.angle_gamma   90.00
#
_symmetry.space_group_name_H-M   'P 1'
#
loop_
_entity.id
_entity.type
_entity.pdbx_description
1 polymer ?
#
loop_
_entity_poly.entity_id
_entity_poly.type
_entity_poly.pdbx_seq_one_letter_code
_entity_poly.pdbx_strand_id
1 'polypeptide(L)' 'MKARNAEITDARAIYALISSYAERDKMLFRSLADIYENLQTFTIVELDGNVVGCCALQVIWSDLAEIKSLAVDEANTEKG' A
#
# COMPACT_ATOMS: atom_id res chain seq x y z
N MET A 1 -4.83 15.19 3.98
CA MET A 1 -4.11 13.94 3.65
C MET A 1 -2.80 13.91 4.40
N LYS A 2 -2.46 12.80 5.04
CA LYS A 2 -1.21 12.63 5.78
C LYS A 2 -0.56 11.29 5.43
N ALA A 3 0.72 11.32 5.06
CA ALA A 3 1.51 10.10 4.90
C ALA A 3 2.06 9.65 6.26
N ARG A 4 1.95 8.36 6.57
CA ARG A 4 2.53 7.74 7.77
C ARG A 4 2.91 6.27 7.51
N ASN A 5 3.78 5.72 8.35
CA ASN A 5 4.03 4.28 8.34
C ASN A 5 2.73 3.52 8.68
N ALA A 6 2.59 2.34 8.09
CA ALA A 6 1.46 1.46 8.35
C ALA A 6 1.51 0.88 9.77
N GLU A 7 0.33 0.73 10.36
CA GLU A 7 0.09 0.03 11.63
C GLU A 7 -0.68 -1.28 11.37
N ILE A 8 -0.73 -2.16 12.37
CA ILE A 8 -1.37 -3.48 12.24
C ILE A 8 -2.85 -3.34 11.83
N THR A 9 -3.51 -2.28 12.31
CA THR A 9 -4.90 -1.93 12.00
C THR A 9 -5.12 -1.58 10.52
N ASP A 10 -4.08 -1.16 9.78
CA ASP A 10 -4.19 -0.76 8.38
C ASP A 10 -4.11 -1.95 7.40
N ALA A 11 -3.65 -3.12 7.85
CA ALA A 11 -3.34 -4.26 6.97
C ALA A 11 -4.53 -4.68 6.08
N ARG A 12 -5.75 -4.63 6.63
CA ARG A 12 -6.97 -4.94 5.86
C ARG A 12 -7.29 -3.89 4.80
N ALA A 13 -7.02 -2.61 5.08
CA ALA A 13 -7.24 -1.53 4.13
C ALA A 13 -6.21 -1.58 2.99
N ILE A 14 -4.94 -1.86 3.32
CA ILE A 14 -3.88 -2.11 2.34
C ILE A 14 -4.25 -3.30 1.44
N TYR A 15 -4.71 -4.40 2.01
CA TYR A 15 -5.17 -5.57 1.26
C TYR A 15 -6.30 -5.23 0.28
N ALA A 16 -7.29 -4.45 0.71
CA ALA A 16 -8.40 -4.04 -0.15
C ALA A 16 -7.92 -3.20 -1.34
N LEU A 17 -7.02 -2.23 -1.11
CA LEU A 17 -6.43 -1.43 -2.17
C LEU A 17 -5.67 -2.29 -3.18
N ILE A 18 -4.76 -3.15 -2.71
CA ILE A 18 -3.97 -4.02 -3.59
C ILE A 18 -4.88 -4.98 -4.37
N SER A 19 -5.86 -5.59 -3.70
CA SER A 19 -6.78 -6.55 -4.32
C SER A 19 -7.59 -5.89 -5.44
N SER A 20 -8.09 -4.67 -5.23
CA SER A 20 -8.80 -3.92 -6.28
C SER A 20 -7.96 -3.70 -7.53
N TYR A 21 -6.64 -3.49 -7.41
CA TYR A 21 -5.75 -3.36 -8.56
C TYR A 21 -5.41 -4.73 -9.18
N ALA A 22 -5.26 -5.76 -8.35
CA ALA A 22 -4.99 -7.13 -8.82
C ALA A 22 -6.16 -7.72 -9.60
N GLU A 23 -7.40 -7.50 -9.16
CA GLU A 23 -8.63 -7.90 -9.86
C GLU A 23 -8.78 -7.24 -11.24
N ARG A 24 -8.07 -6.14 -11.48
CA ARG A 24 -8.03 -5.41 -12.76
C ARG A 24 -6.77 -5.71 -13.59
N ASP A 25 -6.00 -6.74 -13.22
CA ASP A 25 -4.72 -7.10 -13.83
C ASP A 25 -3.68 -5.96 -13.87
N LYS A 26 -3.78 -4.99 -12.94
CA LYS A 26 -2.87 -3.84 -12.84
C LYS A 26 -1.76 -4.04 -11.82
N MET A 27 -1.84 -5.06 -10.99
CA MET A 27 -0.90 -5.32 -9.90
C MET A 27 -0.85 -6.80 -9.55
N LEU A 28 0.31 -7.27 -9.08
CA LEU A 28 0.40 -8.61 -8.50
C LEU A 28 -0.40 -8.69 -7.20
N PHE A 29 -1.15 -9.78 -7.04
CA PHE A 29 -1.85 -10.10 -5.81
C PHE A 29 -0.88 -10.23 -4.62
N ARG A 30 -1.35 -9.84 -3.43
CA ARG A 30 -0.68 -10.02 -2.15
C ARG A 30 -1.67 -10.60 -1.16
N SER A 31 -1.30 -11.70 -0.49
CA SER A 31 -2.15 -12.22 0.57
C SER A 31 -2.12 -11.29 1.79
N LEU A 32 -3.14 -11.40 2.65
CA LEU A 32 -3.15 -10.66 3.91
C LEU A 32 -1.98 -11.07 4.83
N ALA A 33 -1.55 -12.34 4.76
CA ALA A 33 -0.37 -12.82 5.49
C ALA A 33 0.91 -12.11 5.00
N ASP A 34 1.12 -12.03 3.68
CA ASP A 34 2.28 -11.32 3.11
C ASP A 34 2.33 -9.85 3.55
N ILE A 35 1.16 -9.20 3.64
CA ILE A 35 1.04 -7.81 4.08
C ILE A 35 1.44 -7.68 5.56
N TYR A 36 0.98 -8.58 6.43
CA TYR A 36 1.40 -8.57 7.84
C TYR A 36 2.89 -8.81 8.01
N GLU A 37 3.46 -9.77 7.27
CA GLU A 37 4.90 -10.07 7.31
C GLU A 37 5.76 -8.88 6.86
N ASN A 38 5.28 -8.09 5.91
CA ASN A 38 6.01 -6.97 5.31
C ASN A 38 5.49 -5.60 5.77
N LEU A 39 4.64 -5.54 6.80
CA LEU A 39 3.89 -4.34 7.18
C LEU A 39 4.78 -3.11 7.40
N GLN A 40 5.95 -3.31 8.01
CA GLN A 40 6.93 -2.25 8.29
C GLN A 40 7.52 -1.58 7.04
N THR A 41 7.37 -2.19 5.87
CA THR A 41 7.80 -1.61 4.58
C THR A 41 6.75 -0.67 3.99
N PHE A 42 5.51 -0.72 4.49
CA PHE A 42 4.39 0.05 3.96
C PHE A 42 4.31 1.44 4.57
N THR A 43 4.12 2.42 3.68
CA THR A 43 3.62 3.76 3.99
C THR A 43 2.20 3.87 3.46
N ILE A 44 1.31 4.47 4.26
CA ILE A 44 -0.07 4.74 3.87
C ILE A 44 -0.32 6.25 3.79
N VAL A 45 -1.35 6.62 3.03
CA VAL A 45 -1.92 7.97 3.03
C VAL A 45 -3.29 7.90 3.67
N GLU A 46 -3.49 8.71 4.70
CA GLU A 46 -4.74 8.82 5.43
C GLU A 46 -5.49 10.11 5.07
N LEU A 47 -6.79 10.01 4.89
CA LEU A 47 -7.73 11.11 4.75
C LEU A 47 -8.95 10.82 5.63
N ASP A 48 -9.21 11.71 6.60
CA ASP A 48 -10.36 11.60 7.52
C ASP A 48 -10.47 10.23 8.21
N GLY A 49 -9.33 9.68 8.65
CA GLY A 49 -9.26 8.37 9.30
C GLY A 49 -9.29 7.16 8.35
N ASN A 50 -9.43 7.39 7.05
CA ASN A 50 -9.47 6.33 6.03
C ASN A 50 -8.15 6.25 5.28
N VAL A 51 -7.66 5.02 5.09
CA VAL A 51 -6.52 4.77 4.21
C VAL A 51 -6.97 4.92 2.76
N VAL A 52 -6.48 5.97 2.09
CA VAL A 52 -6.81 6.29 0.68
C VAL A 52 -5.67 5.97 -0.27
N GLY A 53 -4.52 5.53 0.23
CA GLY A 53 -3.41 5.06 -0.60
C GLY A 53 -2.37 4.30 0.20
N CYS A 54 -1.60 3.46 -0.48
CA CYS A 54 -0.48 2.73 0.10
C CYS A 54 0.66 2.59 -0.90
N CYS A 55 1.88 2.45 -0.40
CA CYS A 55 3.00 1.89 -1.14
C CYS A 55 3.94 1.16 -0.17
N ALA A 56 4.73 0.23 -0.68
CA ALA A 56 5.81 -0.40 0.04
C ALA A 56 7.16 -0.05 -0.58
N LEU A 57 8.18 0.16 0.24
CA LEU A 57 9.56 0.31 -0.20
C LEU A 57 10.38 -0.88 0.30
N GLN A 58 10.89 -1.67 -0.64
CA GLN A 58 11.75 -2.82 -0.33
C GLN A 58 13.19 -2.51 -0.71
N VAL A 59 14.09 -2.45 0.28
CA VAL A 59 15.54 -2.36 0.03
C VAL A 59 16.05 -3.75 -0.38
N ILE A 60 16.71 -3.84 -1.52
CA ILE A 60 17.24 -5.09 -2.07
C ILE A 60 18.75 -5.18 -1.81
N TRP A 61 19.49 -4.08 -2.04
CA TRP A 61 20.94 -3.99 -1.86
C TRP A 61 21.34 -2.60 -1.36
N SER A 62 22.65 -2.36 -1.20
CA SER A 62 23.23 -1.08 -0.72
C SER A 62 22.79 0.15 -1.50
N ASP A 63 22.43 -0.01 -2.77
CA ASP A 63 22.12 1.06 -3.72
C ASP A 63 20.86 0.76 -4.55
N LEU A 64 20.10 -0.27 -4.20
CA LEU A 64 18.89 -0.68 -4.93
C LEU A 64 17.71 -0.89 -3.98
N ALA A 65 16.61 -0.22 -4.29
CA ALA A 65 15.31 -0.44 -3.66
C ALA A 65 14.20 -0.45 -4.72
N GLU A 66 13.11 -1.14 -4.41
CA GLU A 66 11.94 -1.28 -5.28
C GLU A 66 10.72 -0.67 -4.58
N ILE A 67 9.97 0.16 -5.32
CA ILE A 67 8.62 0.57 -4.91
C ILE A 67 7.65 -0.51 -5.35
N LYS A 68 6.85 -1.00 -4.41
CA LYS A 68 5.91 -2.10 -4.61
C LYS A 68 4.53 -1.68 -4.15
N SER A 69 3.50 -2.32 -4.68
CA SER A 69 2.13 -2.20 -4.17
C SER A 69 1.64 -0.75 -4.05
N LEU A 70 2.03 0.11 -5.01
CA LEU A 70 1.55 1.49 -5.09
C LEU A 70 0.10 1.48 -5.59
N ALA A 71 -0.82 1.81 -4.70
CA ALA A 71 -2.25 1.87 -4.98
C ALA A 71 -2.86 3.11 -4.34
N VAL A 72 -3.78 3.74 -5.06
CA VAL A 72 -4.60 4.86 -4.58
C VAL A 72 -6.05 4.49 -4.76
N ASP A 73 -6.87 4.84 -3.77
CA ASP A 73 -8.32 4.75 -3.86
C ASP A 73 -8.82 5.54 -5.08
N GLU A 74 -9.74 4.96 -5.86
CA GLU A 74 -10.13 5.50 -7.16
C GLU A 74 -10.75 6.90 -7.07
N ALA A 75 -11.51 7.17 -5.99
CA ALA A 75 -12.12 8.48 -5.74
C ALA A 75 -11.09 9.55 -5.32
N ASN A 76 -9.84 9.16 -5.11
CA ASN A 76 -8.74 9.99 -4.64
C ASN A 76 -7.55 10.05 -5.61
N THR A 77 -7.72 9.55 -6.83
CA THR A 77 -6.74 9.70 -7.92
C THR A 77 -6.66 11.15 -8.42
N GLU A 78 -5.56 11.51 -9.12
CA GLU A 78 -5.34 12.84 -9.73
C GLU A 78 -5.30 14.04 -8.76
N LYS A 79 -5.05 13.79 -7.47
CA LYS A 79 -4.91 14.82 -6.42
C LYS A 79 -3.47 14.98 -5.91
N GLY A 80 -2.50 14.51 -6.70
CA GLY A 80 -1.06 14.47 -6.38
C GLY A 80 -0.28 15.65 -6.93
#